data_AF-A0A4R4G6P5-F1
#
_entry.id   AF-A0A4R4G6P5-F1
#
_cell.length_a   1.000
_cell.length_b   1.000
_cell.length_c   1.000
_cell.angle_alpha   90.00
_cell.angle_beta   90.00
_cell.angle_gamma   90.00
#
_symmetry.space_group_name_H-M   'P 1'
#
loop_
_entity.id
_entity.type
_entity.pdbx_description
1 polymer ?
#
loop_
_entity_poly.entity_id
_entity_poly.type
_entity_poly.pdbx_seq_one_letter_code
_entity_poly.pdbx_strand_id
1 'polypeptide(L)'
;MHEHDVMRREIENHLKKYAANDEARYDLAPLIALKSLEMNHLYQDLGFKNRIEMGQFMARHFPRLAEMKPKEKLWKKFLYDAIGKVAPACAGCNDREHCFSCLVAEASAS
;
A
#
# COMPACT_ATOMS: atom_id res chain seq x y z
N MET A 1 22.08 -7.05 -5.36
CA MET A 1 20.61 -7.10 -5.21
C MET A 1 20.13 -5.67 -5.13
N HIS A 2 19.25 -5.21 -6.01
CA HIS A 2 18.81 -3.81 -6.02
C HIS A 2 17.95 -3.54 -4.78
N GLU A 3 18.03 -2.35 -4.19
CA GLU A 3 17.29 -2.00 -2.97
C GLU A 3 15.77 -2.22 -3.11
N HIS A 4 15.24 -1.97 -4.30
CA HIS A 4 13.84 -2.23 -4.65
C HIS A 4 13.45 -3.71 -4.59
N ASP A 5 14.34 -4.64 -4.97
CA ASP A 5 14.09 -6.08 -4.85
C ASP A 5 13.95 -6.50 -3.39
N VAL A 6 14.80 -5.95 -2.52
CA VAL A 6 14.72 -6.19 -1.07
C VAL A 6 13.40 -5.67 -0.51
N MET A 7 13.05 -4.42 -0.83
CA MET A 7 11.78 -3.82 -0.39
C MET A 7 10.57 -4.63 -0.86
N ARG A 8 10.51 -4.98 -2.14
CA ARG A 8 9.43 -5.82 -2.69
C ARG A 8 9.29 -7.11 -1.91
N ARG A 9 10.40 -7.83 -1.70
CA ARG A 9 10.37 -9.13 -1.02
C ARG A 9 9.93 -9.03 0.42
N GLU A 10 10.35 -7.99 1.13
CA GLU A 10 9.92 -7.74 2.52
C GLU A 10 8.43 -7.40 2.61
N ILE A 11 7.90 -6.55 1.71
CA ILE A 11 6.46 -6.24 1.63
C ILE A 11 5.67 -7.50 1.29
N GLU A 12 6.11 -8.28 0.31
CA GLU A 12 5.47 -9.53 -0.09
C GLU A 12 5.41 -10.52 1.09
N ASN A 13 6.54 -10.72 1.77
CA ASN A 13 6.62 -11.58 2.95
C ASN A 13 5.70 -11.07 4.07
N HIS A 14 5.61 -9.76 4.26
CA HIS A 14 4.71 -9.17 5.24
C HIS A 14 3.24 -9.46 4.89
N LEU A 15 2.82 -9.21 3.65
CA LEU A 15 1.46 -9.48 3.16
C LEU A 15 1.09 -10.97 3.30
N LYS A 16 1.99 -11.87 2.92
CA LYS A 16 1.80 -13.33 3.02
C LYS A 16 1.48 -13.81 4.43
N LYS A 17 2.01 -13.16 5.47
CA LYS A 17 1.71 -13.50 6.88
C LYS A 17 0.26 -13.23 7.26
N TYR A 18 -0.41 -12.30 6.57
CA TYR A 18 -1.78 -11.87 6.86
C TYR A 18 -2.79 -12.24 5.78
N ALA A 19 -2.38 -13.02 4.78
CA ALA A 19 -3.25 -13.49 3.70
C ALA A 19 -4.38 -14.38 4.25
N ALA A 20 -5.62 -14.10 3.82
CA ALA A 20 -6.81 -14.85 4.23
C ALA A 20 -6.88 -16.26 3.59
N ASN A 21 -6.30 -16.45 2.40
CA ASN A 21 -6.33 -17.68 1.63
C ASN A 21 -5.10 -17.78 0.71
N ASP A 22 -4.98 -18.88 -0.03
CA ASP A 22 -3.85 -19.13 -0.93
C ASP A 22 -3.78 -18.13 -2.10
N GLU A 23 -4.92 -17.71 -2.65
CA GLU A 23 -4.97 -16.66 -3.68
C GLU A 23 -4.36 -15.34 -3.16
N ALA A 24 -4.77 -14.91 -1.96
CA ALA A 24 -4.21 -13.72 -1.34
C ALA A 24 -2.71 -13.86 -1.06
N ARG A 25 -2.25 -15.07 -0.72
CA ARG A 25 -0.86 -15.38 -0.38
C ARG A 25 0.04 -15.46 -1.61
N TYR A 26 -0.40 -16.12 -2.67
CA TYR A 26 0.47 -16.48 -3.80
C TYR A 26 0.25 -15.61 -5.03
N ASP A 27 -0.91 -14.97 -5.18
CA ASP A 27 -1.23 -14.13 -6.33
C ASP A 27 -1.27 -12.64 -5.94
N LEU A 28 -2.05 -12.30 -4.91
CA LEU A 28 -2.26 -10.89 -4.55
C LEU A 28 -1.08 -10.27 -3.80
N ALA A 29 -0.48 -10.98 -2.84
CA ALA A 29 0.68 -10.48 -2.11
C ALA A 29 1.86 -10.08 -3.03
N PRO A 30 2.31 -10.90 -4.00
CA PRO A 30 3.38 -10.50 -4.91
C PRO A 30 2.96 -9.36 -5.85
N LEU A 31 1.69 -9.33 -6.30
CA LEU A 31 1.17 -8.23 -7.12
C LEU A 31 1.20 -6.89 -6.37
N ILE A 32 0.66 -6.85 -5.16
CA ILE A 32 0.61 -5.66 -4.31
C ILE A 32 2.04 -5.20 -3.98
N ALA A 33 2.94 -6.12 -3.64
CA ALA A 33 4.33 -5.81 -3.35
C ALA A 33 5.04 -5.17 -4.56
N LEU A 34 4.82 -5.71 -5.77
CA LEU A 34 5.35 -5.15 -7.00
C LEU A 34 4.80 -3.74 -7.27
N LYS A 35 3.47 -3.57 -7.22
CA LYS A 35 2.82 -2.27 -7.43
C LYS A 35 3.18 -1.24 -6.36
N SER A 36 3.53 -1.67 -5.15
CA SER A 36 3.99 -0.77 -4.08
C SER A 36 5.31 -0.06 -4.39
N LEU A 37 6.09 -0.52 -5.37
CA LEU A 37 7.32 0.13 -5.81
C LEU A 37 7.09 1.26 -6.82
N GLU A 38 5.91 1.32 -7.46
CA GLU A 38 5.63 2.34 -8.48
C GLU A 38 5.48 3.74 -7.85
N MET A 39 5.38 4.78 -8.68
CA MET A 39 5.45 6.17 -8.19
C MET A 39 4.12 6.69 -7.64
N ASN A 40 2.98 6.18 -8.10
CA ASN A 40 1.67 6.72 -7.72
C ASN A 40 1.18 6.19 -6.37
N HIS A 41 -0.05 6.56 -6.01
CA HIS A 41 -0.73 5.89 -4.91
C HIS A 41 -1.03 4.44 -5.28
N LEU A 42 -0.83 3.54 -4.31
CA LEU A 42 -0.99 2.10 -4.52
C LEU A 42 -2.38 1.71 -5.05
N TYR A 43 -3.44 2.45 -4.70
CA TYR A 43 -4.77 2.17 -5.24
C TYR A 43 -4.84 2.44 -6.76
N GLN A 44 -4.16 3.48 -7.26
CA GLN A 44 -4.10 3.81 -8.69
C GLN A 44 -3.28 2.78 -9.46
N ASP A 45 -2.12 2.40 -8.91
CA ASP A 45 -1.24 1.40 -9.55
C ASP A 45 -1.86 0.00 -9.57
N LEU A 46 -2.81 -0.28 -8.67
CA LEU A 46 -3.65 -1.49 -8.66
C LEU A 46 -4.93 -1.36 -9.50
N GLY A 47 -5.24 -0.18 -10.04
CA GLY A 47 -6.40 0.06 -10.90
C GLY A 47 -7.73 0.32 -10.17
N PHE A 48 -7.71 0.61 -8.87
CA PHE A 48 -8.90 1.02 -8.12
C PHE A 48 -9.24 2.49 -8.40
N LYS A 49 -10.53 2.84 -8.35
CA LYS A 49 -10.96 4.23 -8.58
C LYS A 49 -10.58 5.15 -7.42
N ASN A 50 -10.61 4.63 -6.19
CA ASN A 50 -10.35 5.40 -4.99
C ASN A 50 -9.79 4.55 -3.83
N ARG A 51 -9.42 5.22 -2.75
CA ARG A 51 -8.89 4.60 -1.53
C ARG A 51 -9.88 3.69 -0.80
N ILE A 52 -11.19 3.90 -0.99
CA ILE A 52 -12.25 3.13 -0.33
C ILE A 52 -12.34 1.74 -0.95
N GLU A 53 -12.37 1.65 -2.28
CA GLU A 53 -12.38 0.37 -3.02
C GLU A 53 -11.15 -0.48 -2.66
N MET A 54 -9.97 0.14 -2.62
CA MET A 54 -8.77 -0.54 -2.16
C MET A 54 -8.88 -1.01 -0.69
N GLY A 55 -9.46 -0.19 0.19
CA GLY A 55 -9.70 -0.56 1.58
C GLY A 55 -10.60 -1.79 1.73
N GLN A 56 -11.68 -1.86 0.95
CA GLN A 56 -12.59 -3.01 0.92
C GLN A 56 -11.89 -4.26 0.37
N PHE A 57 -11.10 -4.10 -0.69
CA PHE A 57 -10.28 -5.17 -1.25
C PHE A 57 -9.32 -5.73 -0.21
N MET A 58 -8.56 -4.86 0.46
CA MET A 58 -7.63 -5.28 1.51
C MET A 58 -8.34 -5.91 2.71
N ALA A 59 -9.52 -5.41 3.11
CA ALA A 59 -10.32 -6.01 4.18
C ALA A 59 -10.82 -7.41 3.83
N ARG A 60 -11.07 -7.69 2.55
CA ARG A 60 -11.48 -9.02 2.08
C ARG A 60 -10.33 -10.02 2.07
N HIS A 61 -9.17 -9.62 1.53
CA HIS A 61 -8.05 -10.54 1.26
C HIS A 61 -7.00 -10.56 2.39
N PHE A 62 -6.92 -9.50 3.20
CA PHE A 62 -5.99 -9.33 4.32
C PHE A 62 -6.72 -8.73 5.55
N PRO A 63 -7.77 -9.41 6.07
CA PRO A 63 -8.67 -8.84 7.08
C PRO A 63 -7.93 -8.35 8.33
N ARG A 64 -7.04 -9.19 8.89
CA ARG A 64 -6.22 -8.82 10.07
C ARG A 64 -5.34 -7.60 9.81
N LEU A 65 -4.82 -7.47 8.60
CA LEU A 65 -4.00 -6.34 8.21
C LEU A 65 -4.82 -5.04 8.09
N ALA A 66 -6.05 -5.16 7.59
CA ALA A 66 -7.00 -4.04 7.52
C ALA A 66 -7.48 -3.58 8.90
N GLU A 67 -7.65 -4.50 9.85
CA GLU A 67 -8.00 -4.18 11.24
C GLU A 67 -6.89 -3.40 11.97
N MET A 68 -5.62 -3.76 11.72
CA MET A 68 -4.48 -3.07 12.35
C MET A 68 -4.16 -1.70 11.73
N LYS A 69 -4.65 -1.43 10.53
CA LYS A 69 -4.30 -0.22 9.79
C LYS A 69 -5.08 0.99 10.34
N PRO A 70 -4.40 2.10 10.72
CA PRO A 70 -5.09 3.35 11.06
C PRO A 70 -5.91 3.89 9.89
N LYS A 71 -7.12 4.41 10.17
CA LYS A 71 -8.07 4.91 9.15
C LYS A 71 -7.51 6.04 8.29
N GLU A 72 -6.72 6.94 8.89
CA GLU A 72 -6.13 8.11 8.22
C GLU A 72 -4.88 7.77 7.42
N LYS A 73 -4.22 6.63 7.69
CA LYS A 73 -2.97 6.26 7.04
C LYS A 73 -3.22 5.72 5.63
N LEU A 74 -2.37 6.04 4.66
CA LEU A 74 -2.40 5.41 3.34
C LEU A 74 -1.86 3.98 3.40
N TRP A 75 -2.39 3.07 2.55
CA TRP A 75 -1.97 1.67 2.50
C TRP A 75 -0.48 1.51 2.22
N LYS A 76 0.02 2.23 1.20
CA LYS A 76 1.45 2.21 0.85
C LYS A 76 2.31 2.58 2.07
N LYS A 77 2.05 3.74 2.68
CA LYS A 77 2.76 4.19 3.88
C LYS A 77 2.71 3.14 5.01
N PHE A 78 1.52 2.61 5.30
CA PHE A 78 1.34 1.58 6.33
C PHE A 78 2.18 0.32 6.08
N LEU A 79 2.22 -0.20 4.85
CA LEU A 79 3.00 -1.39 4.52
C LEU A 79 4.51 -1.16 4.65
N TYR A 80 5.00 0.01 4.23
CA TYR A 80 6.42 0.36 4.33
C TYR A 80 6.87 0.63 5.77
N ASP A 81 6.04 1.30 6.58
CA ASP A 81 6.24 1.44 8.02
C ASP A 81 6.38 0.06 8.69
N ALA A 82 5.56 -0.92 8.28
CA ALA A 82 5.54 -2.26 8.87
C ALA A 82 6.83 -3.07 8.61
N ILE A 83 7.62 -2.68 7.61
CA ILE A 83 8.94 -3.26 7.32
C ILE A 83 10.10 -2.32 7.68
N GLY A 84 9.81 -1.19 8.34
CA GLY A 84 10.82 -0.21 8.72
C GLY A 84 11.52 0.48 7.54
N LYS A 85 10.82 0.64 6.41
CA LYS A 85 11.35 1.28 5.19
C LYS A 85 10.51 2.49 4.81
N VAL A 86 11.06 3.31 3.91
CA VAL A 86 10.34 4.40 3.26
C VAL A 86 10.03 3.99 1.84
N ALA A 87 8.79 4.22 1.40
CA ALA A 87 8.40 3.92 0.02
C ALA A 87 9.31 4.68 -0.97
N PRO A 88 9.76 4.05 -2.07
CA PRO A 88 10.67 4.67 -3.03
C PRO A 88 10.08 5.95 -3.65
N ALA A 89 8.76 5.99 -3.87
CA ALA A 89 8.04 7.18 -4.30
C ALA A 89 8.10 8.36 -3.30
N CYS A 90 8.32 8.08 -2.01
CA CYS A 90 8.47 9.11 -0.97
C CYS A 90 9.92 9.59 -0.81
N ALA A 91 10.92 8.87 -1.34
CA ALA A 91 12.33 9.26 -1.23
C ALA A 91 12.71 10.42 -2.17
N GLY A 92 12.03 10.53 -3.31
CA GLY A 92 12.21 11.64 -4.28
C GLY A 92 11.15 12.75 -4.19
N CYS A 93 10.18 12.62 -3.29
CA CYS A 93 9.13 13.62 -3.14
C CYS A 93 9.65 14.76 -2.25
N ASN A 94 9.92 15.93 -2.84
CA ASN A 94 10.22 17.19 -2.14
C ASN A 94 9.05 17.70 -1.26
N ASP A 95 7.99 16.90 -1.16
CA ASP A 95 6.72 17.21 -0.54
C ASP A 95 6.51 16.36 0.73
N ARG A 96 7.57 16.30 1.55
CA ARG A 96 7.52 15.67 2.87
C ARG A 96 6.60 16.47 3.82
N GLU A 97 6.29 17.72 3.48
CA GLU A 97 5.48 18.65 4.26
C GLU A 97 3.98 18.61 3.90
N HIS A 98 3.56 18.36 2.65
CA HIS A 98 2.12 18.19 2.31
C HIS A 98 1.65 16.74 2.26
N CYS A 99 2.47 15.76 2.69
CA CYS A 99 2.01 14.38 2.87
C CYS A 99 0.92 14.25 3.98
N PHE A 100 0.70 15.31 4.78
CA PHE A 100 -0.45 15.47 5.67
C PHE A 100 -1.69 16.10 4.99
N SER A 101 -1.57 16.65 3.78
CA SER A 101 -2.66 17.33 3.07
C SER A 101 -3.51 16.40 2.19
N CYS A 102 -3.18 15.10 2.12
CA CYS A 102 -4.05 14.10 1.48
C CYS A 102 -5.26 13.71 2.37
N LEU A 103 -5.78 14.68 3.12
CA LEU A 103 -7.11 14.64 3.72
C LEU A 103 -8.11 15.56 2.98
N VAL A 104 -7.66 16.38 2.01
CA VAL A 104 -8.58 17.25 1.24
C VAL A 104 -8.14 17.33 -0.23
N ALA A 105 -8.41 16.27 -1.00
CA ALA A 105 -8.42 16.35 -2.46
C ALA A 105 -9.46 15.41 -3.11
N GLU A 106 -10.45 14.94 -2.36
CA GLU A 106 -11.63 14.22 -2.89
C GLU A 106 -12.92 14.95 -2.49
N ALA A 107 -12.97 16.26 -2.73
CA ALA A 107 -14.21 17.04 -2.66
C ALA A 107 -14.23 18.09 -3.78
N SER A 108 -14.19 17.62 -5.04
CA SER A 108 -14.58 18.38 -6.23
C SER A 108 -14.78 17.42 -7.39
N ALA A 109 -15.81 16.61 -7.29
CA ALA A 109 -16.46 16.00 -8.44
C ALA A 109 -17.97 16.03 -8.13
N SER A 110 -18.67 16.87 -8.90
CA SER A 110 -20.10 17.24 -8.86
C SER A 110 -20.47 18.40 -7.95
#